data_AF-D2PTI6-F1
#
_entry.id   AF-D2PTI6-F1
#
_cell.length_a   1.000
_cell.length_b   1.000
_cell.length_c   1.000
_cell.angle_alpha   90.00
_cell.angle_beta   90.00
_cell.angle_gamma   90.00
#
_symmetry.space_group_name_H-M   'P 1'
#
loop_
_entity.id
_entity.type
_entity.pdbx_description
1 polymer ?
#
loop_
_entity_poly.entity_id
_entity_poly.type
_entity_poly.pdbx_seq_one_letter_code
_entity_poly.pdbx_strand_id
1 'polypeptide(L)'
;MTDPRPTLGLALDQVGRIIDAVRPEQLDLPTPCDEYAVRDLLGHLLSVVRRIDHALQGGNALDIPVITTGTDDWSADWKTYRAAADATLADDTLLTRVCRLPWGTVPGAGAVAAYSGELTTHSWDLATAISREDLLDPALAEAVLPTVQQFIPADPRGGPIPFGAVVPVPADATPYVRLAGWMGRRV
;
A
#
# COMPACT_ATOMS: atom_id res chain seq x y z
N MET A 1 -9.33 -0.16 20.25
CA MET A 1 -8.66 0.06 18.95
C MET A 1 -9.51 1.06 18.20
N THR A 2 -8.91 2.13 17.67
CA THR A 2 -9.61 3.05 16.77
C THR A 2 -10.00 2.31 15.49
N ASP A 3 -11.13 2.64 14.88
CA ASP A 3 -11.54 2.08 13.59
C ASP A 3 -10.47 2.38 12.53
N PRO A 4 -9.87 1.37 11.88
CA PRO A 4 -8.78 1.57 10.92
C PRO A 4 -9.27 1.94 9.51
N ARG A 5 -10.58 1.84 9.23
CA ARG A 5 -11.16 2.09 7.89
C ARG A 5 -10.93 3.51 7.36
N PRO A 6 -11.03 4.58 8.16
CA PRO A 6 -10.78 5.94 7.67
C PRO A 6 -9.37 6.11 7.09
N THR A 7 -8.35 5.56 7.74
CA THR A 7 -6.96 5.61 7.25
C THR A 7 -6.81 4.87 5.93
N LEU A 8 -7.43 3.69 5.80
CA LEU A 8 -7.42 2.94 4.56
C LEU A 8 -8.10 3.71 3.42
N GLY A 9 -9.25 4.34 3.69
CA GLY A 9 -9.97 5.18 2.72
C GLY A 9 -9.10 6.32 2.18
N LEU A 10 -8.41 7.05 3.07
CA LEU A 10 -7.49 8.12 2.68
C LEU A 10 -6.30 7.60 1.85
N ALA A 11 -5.74 6.43 2.21
CA ALA A 11 -4.67 5.80 1.44
C ALA A 11 -5.14 5.40 0.03
N LEU A 12 -6.32 4.80 -0.08
CA LEU A 12 -6.92 4.43 -1.36
C LEU A 12 -7.23 5.65 -2.24
N ASP A 13 -7.71 6.75 -1.64
CA ASP A 13 -7.95 8.02 -2.36
C ASP A 13 -6.65 8.62 -2.89
N GLN A 14 -5.61 8.64 -2.06
CA GLN A 14 -4.30 9.16 -2.45
C GLN A 14 -3.67 8.35 -3.58
N VAL A 15 -3.69 7.02 -3.49
CA VAL A 15 -3.19 6.17 -4.56
C VAL A 15 -3.93 6.44 -5.86
N GLY A 16 -5.27 6.54 -5.83
CA GLY A 16 -6.05 6.89 -7.02
C GLY A 16 -5.64 8.22 -7.66
N ARG A 17 -5.42 9.27 -6.86
CA ARG A 17 -4.93 10.57 -7.36
C ARG A 17 -3.54 10.49 -8.01
N ILE A 18 -2.66 9.63 -7.49
CA ILE A 18 -1.31 9.46 -8.03
C ILE A 18 -1.34 8.61 -9.32
N ILE A 19 -2.17 7.56 -9.36
CA ILE A 19 -2.41 6.76 -10.59
C ILE A 19 -2.90 7.68 -11.72
N ASP A 20 -3.86 8.57 -11.44
CA ASP A 20 -4.38 9.54 -12.41
C ASP A 20 -3.30 10.53 -12.92
N ALA A 21 -2.19 10.69 -12.21
CA ALA A 21 -1.11 11.60 -12.58
C ALA A 21 0.01 10.94 -13.40
N VAL A 22 0.01 9.61 -13.54
CA VAL A 22 1.04 8.89 -14.30
C VAL A 22 0.89 9.14 -15.79
N ARG A 23 1.98 9.52 -16.46
CA ARG A 23 2.02 9.71 -17.92
C ARG A 23 2.65 8.51 -18.62
N PRO A 24 2.28 8.20 -19.88
CA PRO A 24 2.78 7.03 -20.60
C PRO A 24 4.30 6.92 -20.66
N GLU A 25 5.02 8.04 -20.80
CA GLU A 25 6.48 8.07 -20.85
C GLU A 25 7.16 7.72 -19.52
N GLN A 26 6.41 7.65 -18.42
CA GLN A 26 6.93 7.34 -17.09
C GLN A 26 6.85 5.85 -16.75
N LEU A 27 6.14 5.05 -17.55
CA LEU A 27 5.80 3.67 -17.22
C LEU A 27 7.01 2.76 -17.00
N ASP A 28 8.12 3.04 -17.67
CA ASP A 28 9.34 2.21 -17.57
C ASP A 28 10.39 2.84 -16.63
N LEU A 29 10.05 3.92 -15.91
CA LEU A 29 10.94 4.52 -14.90
C LEU A 29 11.11 3.58 -13.70
N PRO A 30 12.30 3.53 -13.08
CA PRO A 30 12.49 2.81 -11.84
C PRO A 30 11.72 3.49 -10.70
N THR A 31 11.31 2.71 -9.70
CA THR A 31 10.75 3.26 -8.45
C THR A 31 11.75 3.11 -7.30
N PRO A 32 11.58 3.82 -6.17
CA PRO A 32 12.36 3.55 -4.96
C PRO A 32 12.20 2.12 -4.42
N CYS A 33 11.11 1.42 -4.77
CA CYS A 33 10.99 -0.02 -4.61
C CYS A 33 11.72 -0.72 -5.78
N ASP A 34 12.87 -1.32 -5.50
CA ASP A 34 13.72 -1.95 -6.52
C ASP A 34 13.09 -3.19 -7.19
N GLU A 35 11.98 -3.69 -6.65
CA GLU A 35 11.18 -4.76 -7.25
C GLU A 35 10.33 -4.29 -8.44
N TYR A 36 10.06 -2.98 -8.55
CA TYR A 36 9.07 -2.45 -9.50
C TYR A 36 9.60 -1.27 -10.33
N ALA A 37 9.38 -1.35 -11.64
CA ALA A 37 9.20 -0.17 -12.47
C ALA A 37 7.79 0.41 -12.25
N VAL A 38 7.53 1.64 -12.70
CA VAL A 38 6.22 2.31 -12.53
C VAL A 38 5.06 1.45 -13.03
N ARG A 39 5.19 0.83 -14.21
CA ARG A 39 4.18 -0.08 -14.79
C ARG A 39 3.85 -1.26 -13.87
N ASP A 40 4.87 -1.88 -13.30
CA ASP A 40 4.72 -3.03 -12.42
C ASP A 40 4.09 -2.61 -11.09
N LEU A 41 4.49 -1.44 -10.56
CA LEU A 41 3.90 -0.87 -9.35
C LEU A 41 2.42 -0.53 -9.54
N LEU A 42 2.04 0.02 -10.69
CA LEU A 42 0.63 0.26 -11.03
C LEU A 42 -0.18 -1.05 -11.06
N GLY A 43 0.34 -2.08 -11.73
CA GLY A 43 -0.28 -3.41 -11.75
C GLY A 43 -0.34 -4.06 -10.36
N HIS A 44 0.67 -3.84 -9.53
CA HIS A 44 0.70 -4.31 -8.15
C HIS A 44 -0.37 -3.61 -7.31
N LEU A 45 -0.50 -2.29 -7.39
CA LEU A 45 -1.53 -1.54 -6.68
C LEU A 45 -2.95 -2.01 -7.05
N LEU A 46 -3.23 -2.26 -8.34
CA LEU A 46 -4.49 -2.88 -8.77
C LEU A 46 -4.73 -4.25 -8.10
N SER A 47 -3.68 -5.06 -7.98
CA SER A 47 -3.76 -6.32 -7.23
C SER A 47 -4.01 -6.10 -5.74
N VAL A 48 -3.37 -5.12 -5.11
CA VAL A 48 -3.53 -4.82 -3.67
C VAL A 48 -4.98 -4.44 -3.35
N VAL A 49 -5.60 -3.54 -4.12
CA VAL A 49 -7.01 -3.16 -3.88
C VAL A 49 -7.98 -4.36 -4.02
N ARG A 50 -7.71 -5.26 -4.97
CA ARG A 50 -8.47 -6.51 -5.13
C ARG A 50 -8.22 -7.49 -3.98
N ARG A 51 -6.99 -7.56 -3.46
CA ARG A 51 -6.62 -8.39 -2.31
C ARG A 51 -7.30 -7.92 -1.03
N ILE A 52 -7.38 -6.61 -0.83
CA ILE A 52 -8.13 -5.99 0.27
C ILE A 52 -9.57 -6.48 0.23
N ASP A 53 -10.25 -6.27 -0.89
CA ASP A 53 -11.65 -6.66 -1.08
C ASP A 53 -11.87 -8.16 -0.81
N HIS A 54 -11.11 -9.02 -1.51
CA HIS A 54 -11.25 -10.48 -1.40
C HIS A 54 -10.95 -11.00 0.02
N ALA A 55 -9.87 -10.52 0.65
CA ALA A 55 -9.50 -10.96 1.99
C ALA A 55 -10.54 -10.52 3.04
N LEU A 56 -11.07 -9.30 2.92
CA LEU A 56 -12.09 -8.78 3.84
C LEU A 56 -13.45 -9.46 3.67
N GLN A 57 -13.73 -10.09 2.52
CA GLN A 57 -14.87 -10.99 2.34
C GLN A 57 -14.61 -12.41 2.90
N GLY A 58 -13.42 -12.69 3.45
CA GLY A 58 -13.04 -13.99 4.01
C GLY A 58 -12.27 -14.90 3.04
N GLY A 59 -11.93 -14.40 1.86
CA GLY A 59 -11.07 -15.06 0.89
C GLY A 59 -9.60 -15.10 1.31
N ASN A 60 -8.78 -15.77 0.49
CA ASN A 60 -7.33 -15.78 0.64
C ASN A 60 -6.69 -14.77 -0.31
N ALA A 61 -5.98 -13.76 0.20
CA ALA A 61 -5.34 -12.74 -0.63
C ALA A 61 -4.37 -13.33 -1.68
N LEU A 62 -3.83 -14.52 -1.43
CA LEU A 62 -2.97 -15.25 -2.37
C LEU A 62 -3.69 -15.76 -3.62
N ASP A 63 -5.03 -15.78 -3.62
CA ASP A 63 -5.84 -16.12 -4.81
C ASP A 63 -5.77 -15.01 -5.87
N ILE A 64 -5.35 -13.80 -5.47
CA ILE A 64 -5.15 -12.65 -6.36
C ILE A 64 -3.65 -12.54 -6.71
N PRO A 65 -3.29 -12.39 -8.00
CA PRO A 65 -1.89 -12.32 -8.43
C PRO A 65 -1.17 -11.12 -7.80
N VAL A 66 0.16 -11.18 -7.69
CA VAL A 66 0.97 -10.09 -7.12
C VAL A 66 0.89 -8.83 -7.99
N ILE A 67 0.86 -8.99 -9.31
CA ILE A 67 0.77 -7.91 -10.29
C ILE A 67 -0.37 -8.23 -11.25
N THR A 68 -1.29 -7.29 -11.44
CA THR A 68 -2.31 -7.34 -12.50
C THR A 68 -1.68 -6.81 -13.79
N THR A 69 -1.72 -7.61 -14.86
CA THR A 69 -1.14 -7.27 -16.17
C THR A 69 -2.22 -7.17 -17.25
N GLY A 70 -1.91 -6.53 -18.37
CA GLY A 70 -2.81 -6.48 -19.53
C GLY A 70 -3.99 -5.52 -19.37
N THR A 71 -3.87 -4.55 -18.46
CA THR A 71 -4.78 -3.40 -18.41
C THR A 71 -4.36 -2.36 -19.45
N ASP A 72 -5.35 -1.74 -20.08
CA ASP A 72 -5.18 -0.61 -20.98
C ASP A 72 -5.44 0.74 -20.27
N ASP A 73 -6.03 0.71 -19.06
CA ASP A 73 -6.39 1.90 -18.28
C ASP A 73 -6.37 1.61 -16.77
N TRP A 74 -5.21 1.85 -16.14
CA TRP A 74 -5.05 1.70 -14.69
C TRP A 74 -5.98 2.59 -13.88
N SER A 75 -6.37 3.76 -14.39
CA SER A 75 -7.24 4.69 -13.66
C SER A 75 -8.67 4.13 -13.58
N ALA A 76 -9.20 3.66 -14.71
CA ALA A 76 -10.53 3.06 -14.78
C ALA A 76 -10.61 1.76 -13.95
N ASP A 77 -9.59 0.91 -14.04
CA ASP A 77 -9.52 -0.32 -13.25
C ASP A 77 -9.41 -0.04 -11.75
N TRP A 78 -8.58 0.94 -11.35
CA TRP A 78 -8.46 1.35 -9.96
C TRP A 78 -9.81 1.82 -9.40
N LYS A 79 -10.53 2.69 -10.13
CA LYS A 79 -11.86 3.18 -9.73
C LYS A 79 -12.87 2.04 -9.59
N THR A 80 -12.83 1.07 -10.49
CA THR A 80 -13.70 -0.12 -10.45
C THR A 80 -13.41 -0.98 -9.22
N TYR A 81 -12.15 -1.33 -8.98
CA TYR A 81 -11.79 -2.17 -7.83
C TYR A 81 -11.94 -1.43 -6.50
N ARG A 82 -11.71 -0.11 -6.48
CA ARG A 82 -11.97 0.72 -5.32
C ARG A 82 -13.45 0.71 -4.94
N ALA A 83 -14.36 0.87 -5.91
CA ALA A 83 -15.79 0.82 -5.64
C ALA A 83 -16.24 -0.52 -5.06
N ALA A 84 -15.65 -1.64 -5.50
CA ALA A 84 -15.89 -2.95 -4.90
C ALA A 84 -15.38 -3.02 -3.44
N ALA A 85 -14.16 -2.54 -3.19
CA ALA A 85 -13.59 -2.47 -1.84
C ALA A 85 -14.44 -1.59 -0.91
N ASP A 86 -14.96 -0.45 -1.38
CA ASP A 86 -15.84 0.43 -0.59
C ASP A 86 -17.15 -0.27 -0.18
N ALA A 87 -17.74 -1.08 -1.08
CA ALA A 87 -18.91 -1.88 -0.76
C ALA A 87 -18.62 -2.90 0.35
N THR A 88 -17.45 -3.53 0.31
CA THR A 88 -17.00 -4.44 1.39
C THR A 88 -16.73 -3.69 2.69
N LEU A 89 -16.13 -2.50 2.64
CA LEU A 89 -15.79 -1.69 3.82
C LEU A 89 -17.01 -1.17 4.59
N ALA A 90 -18.18 -1.13 3.95
CA ALA A 90 -19.45 -0.76 4.57
C ALA A 90 -20.02 -1.86 5.51
N ASP A 91 -19.51 -3.09 5.46
CA ASP A 91 -19.92 -4.19 6.35
C ASP A 91 -19.10 -4.20 7.65
N ASP A 92 -19.69 -3.77 8.76
CA ASP A 92 -19.01 -3.76 10.07
C ASP A 92 -18.50 -5.15 10.52
N THR A 93 -19.10 -6.24 10.04
CA THR A 93 -18.69 -7.60 10.41
C THR A 93 -17.32 -7.98 9.84
N LEU A 94 -16.83 -7.25 8.83
CA LEU A 94 -15.49 -7.44 8.25
C LEU A 94 -14.41 -7.30 9.32
N LEU A 95 -14.57 -6.41 10.30
CA LEU A 95 -13.50 -6.07 11.25
C LEU A 95 -13.09 -7.26 12.13
N THR A 96 -14.02 -8.18 12.38
CA THR A 96 -13.80 -9.41 13.14
C THR A 96 -13.59 -10.65 12.27
N ARG A 97 -13.87 -10.54 10.96
CA ARG A 97 -13.73 -11.66 10.03
C ARG A 97 -12.26 -12.08 9.94
N VAL A 98 -12.03 -13.38 9.80
CA VAL A 98 -10.68 -13.93 9.66
C VAL A 98 -10.22 -13.73 8.20
N CYS A 99 -9.12 -13.00 8.02
CA CYS A 99 -8.50 -12.73 6.74
C CYS A 99 -7.20 -13.53 6.60
N ARG A 100 -7.00 -14.18 5.44
CA ARG A 100 -5.75 -14.90 5.11
C ARG A 100 -4.89 -14.04 4.21
N LEU A 101 -3.70 -13.68 4.68
CA LEU A 101 -2.73 -12.81 4.04
C LEU A 101 -1.42 -13.58 3.79
N PRO A 102 -0.53 -13.10 2.89
CA PRO A 102 0.72 -13.78 2.59
C PRO A 102 1.61 -14.06 3.81
N TRP A 103 1.55 -13.18 4.82
CA TRP A 103 2.36 -13.25 6.05
C TRP A 103 1.62 -13.84 7.25
N GLY A 104 0.35 -14.23 7.12
CA GLY A 104 -0.39 -14.83 8.23
C GLY A 104 -1.91 -14.68 8.16
N THR A 105 -2.57 -15.07 9.25
CA THR A 105 -4.02 -14.95 9.41
C THR A 105 -4.34 -13.93 10.51
N VAL A 106 -5.15 -12.93 10.19
CA VAL A 106 -5.45 -11.80 11.09
C VAL A 106 -6.96 -11.48 11.07
N PRO A 107 -7.50 -10.83 12.11
CA PRO A 107 -8.82 -10.19 12.01
C PRO A 107 -8.83 -9.10 10.93
N GLY A 108 -9.98 -8.84 10.32
CA GLY A 108 -10.10 -7.85 9.26
C GLY A 108 -9.66 -6.44 9.68
N ALA A 109 -9.85 -6.05 10.93
CA ALA A 109 -9.28 -4.79 11.45
C ALA A 109 -7.74 -4.75 11.33
N GLY A 110 -7.06 -5.87 11.58
CA GLY A 110 -5.63 -6.01 11.37
C GLY A 110 -5.24 -5.98 9.89
N ALA A 111 -6.04 -6.60 9.02
CA ALA A 111 -5.83 -6.55 7.56
C ALA A 111 -5.98 -5.11 7.03
N VAL A 112 -7.02 -4.38 7.42
CA VAL A 112 -7.24 -2.96 7.06
C VAL A 112 -6.04 -2.11 7.49
N ALA A 113 -5.56 -2.30 8.72
CA ALA A 113 -4.41 -1.56 9.23
C ALA A 113 -3.11 -1.87 8.47
N ALA A 114 -2.87 -3.15 8.15
CA ALA A 114 -1.69 -3.57 7.37
C ALA A 114 -1.72 -2.99 5.95
N TYR A 115 -2.84 -3.12 5.24
CA TYR A 115 -2.99 -2.59 3.89
C TYR A 115 -2.96 -1.07 3.83
N SER A 116 -3.34 -0.37 4.91
CA SER A 116 -3.13 1.09 5.00
C SER A 116 -1.64 1.43 4.93
N GLY A 117 -0.77 0.68 5.62
CA GLY A 117 0.68 0.86 5.56
C GLY A 117 1.27 0.52 4.19
N GLU A 118 0.81 -0.57 3.57
CA GLU A 118 1.22 -1.01 2.22
C GLU A 118 0.90 0.05 1.16
N LEU A 119 -0.36 0.48 1.07
CA LEU A 119 -0.79 1.51 0.13
C LEU A 119 -0.10 2.85 0.36
N THR A 120 0.06 3.26 1.62
CA THR A 120 0.74 4.53 1.95
C THR A 120 2.22 4.47 1.53
N THR A 121 2.92 3.37 1.78
CA THR A 121 4.31 3.20 1.37
C THR A 121 4.45 3.23 -0.15
N HIS A 122 3.63 2.46 -0.86
CA HIS A 122 3.70 2.38 -2.32
C HIS A 122 3.17 3.64 -3.02
N SER A 123 2.34 4.46 -2.35
CA SER A 123 1.99 5.78 -2.85
C SER A 123 3.22 6.71 -2.90
N TRP A 124 4.14 6.60 -1.93
CA TRP A 124 5.41 7.33 -1.95
C TRP A 124 6.34 6.79 -3.03
N ASP A 125 6.45 5.46 -3.18
CA ASP A 125 7.26 4.84 -4.24
C ASP A 125 6.80 5.36 -5.62
N LEU A 126 5.50 5.37 -5.88
CA LEU A 126 4.93 5.82 -7.14
C LEU A 126 5.07 7.34 -7.33
N ALA A 127 4.71 8.15 -6.33
CA ALA A 127 4.78 9.61 -6.40
C ALA A 127 6.22 10.09 -6.63
N THR A 128 7.19 9.49 -5.96
CA THR A 128 8.63 9.80 -6.14
C THR A 128 9.09 9.46 -7.56
N ALA A 129 8.72 8.28 -8.07
CA ALA A 129 9.10 7.85 -9.41
C ALA A 129 8.58 8.79 -10.52
N ILE A 130 7.42 9.43 -10.30
CA ILE A 130 6.81 10.36 -11.26
C ILE A 130 7.03 11.85 -10.93
N SER A 131 7.81 12.15 -9.88
CA SER A 131 8.06 13.50 -9.35
C SER A 131 6.79 14.28 -8.99
N ARG A 132 5.86 13.61 -8.30
CA ARG A 132 4.58 14.14 -7.82
C ARG A 132 4.36 13.93 -6.32
N GLU A 133 5.43 14.07 -5.54
CA GLU A 133 5.38 14.02 -4.07
C GLU A 133 4.48 15.11 -3.47
N ASP A 134 4.14 16.16 -4.24
CA ASP A 134 3.13 17.16 -3.90
C ASP A 134 1.72 16.57 -3.69
N LEU A 135 1.45 15.37 -4.21
CA LEU A 135 0.18 14.67 -4.04
C LEU A 135 0.06 13.91 -2.71
N LEU A 136 1.16 13.76 -1.98
CA LEU A 136 1.23 13.00 -0.74
C LEU A 136 0.73 13.84 0.45
N ASP A 137 -0.16 13.27 1.24
CA ASP A 137 -0.58 13.82 2.54
C ASP A 137 0.36 13.29 3.64
N PRO A 138 1.20 14.14 4.25
CA PRO A 138 2.14 13.71 5.31
C PRO A 138 1.43 13.10 6.52
N ALA A 139 0.20 13.53 6.83
CA ALA A 139 -0.55 13.02 7.97
C ALA A 139 -0.85 11.52 7.83
N LEU A 140 -0.99 11.03 6.60
CA LEU A 140 -1.21 9.61 6.33
C LEU A 140 0.03 8.78 6.72
N ALA A 141 1.23 9.22 6.34
CA ALA A 141 2.48 8.57 6.72
C ALA A 141 2.71 8.61 8.24
N GLU A 142 2.40 9.73 8.89
CA GLU A 142 2.43 9.83 10.36
C GLU A 142 1.49 8.83 11.04
N ALA A 143 0.27 8.68 10.50
CA ALA A 143 -0.74 7.79 11.06
C ALA A 143 -0.38 6.30 10.92
N VAL A 144 0.21 5.88 9.80
CA VAL A 144 0.53 4.45 9.56
C VAL A 144 1.85 4.02 10.16
N LEU A 145 2.83 4.93 10.33
CA LEU A 145 4.18 4.57 10.76
C LEU A 145 4.23 3.74 12.04
N PRO A 146 3.52 4.08 13.15
CA PRO A 146 3.55 3.25 14.36
C PRO A 146 3.10 1.81 14.13
N THR A 147 2.05 1.62 13.33
CA THR A 147 1.51 0.31 12.97
C THR A 147 2.50 -0.48 12.12
N VAL A 148 3.12 0.18 11.13
CA VAL A 148 4.17 -0.41 10.29
C VAL A 148 5.35 -0.87 11.14
N GLN A 149 5.80 -0.05 12.10
CA GLN A 149 6.91 -0.40 13.00
C GLN A 149 6.57 -1.57 13.93
N GLN A 150 5.30 -1.70 14.32
CA GLN A 150 4.83 -2.81 15.14
C GLN A 150 4.84 -4.14 14.37
N PHE A 151 4.41 -4.15 13.11
CA PHE A 151 4.32 -5.37 12.31
C PHE A 151 5.61 -5.72 11.57
N ILE A 152 6.44 -4.72 11.25
CA ILE A 152 7.70 -4.88 10.53
C ILE A 152 8.82 -4.36 11.44
N PRO A 153 9.42 -5.22 12.29
CA PRO A 153 10.45 -4.80 13.23
C PRO A 153 11.70 -4.30 12.51
N ALA A 154 12.55 -3.53 13.19
CA ALA A 154 13.80 -3.03 12.58
C ALA A 154 14.77 -4.16 12.20
N ASP A 155 14.73 -5.28 12.93
CA ASP A 155 15.54 -6.49 12.73
C ASP A 155 14.75 -7.71 13.26
N PRO A 156 14.87 -8.91 12.65
CA PRO A 156 15.62 -9.21 11.43
C PRO A 156 14.99 -8.62 10.16
N ARG A 157 15.83 -8.32 9.16
CA ARG A 157 15.43 -7.91 7.79
C ARG A 157 16.08 -8.83 6.75
N GLY A 158 15.40 -9.05 5.64
CA GLY A 158 15.76 -10.06 4.66
C GLY A 158 15.38 -11.48 5.09
N GLY A 159 15.27 -12.40 4.13
CA GLY A 159 14.81 -13.77 4.38
C GLY A 159 13.30 -13.82 4.69
N PRO A 160 12.87 -14.25 5.90
CA PRO A 160 11.45 -14.39 6.24
C PRO A 160 10.67 -13.07 6.32
N ILE A 161 11.37 -11.93 6.48
CA ILE A 161 10.79 -10.59 6.44
C ILE A 161 11.33 -9.92 5.15
N PRO A 162 10.55 -9.92 4.05
CA PRO A 162 11.01 -9.50 2.72
C PRO A 162 11.04 -7.97 2.59
N PHE A 163 11.78 -7.31 3.48
CA PHE A 163 12.03 -5.87 3.45
C PHE A 163 13.52 -5.62 3.54
N GLY A 164 13.99 -4.57 2.87
CA GLY A 164 15.36 -4.08 3.00
C GLY A 164 15.67 -3.67 4.45
N ALA A 165 16.96 -3.57 4.75
CA ALA A 165 17.42 -3.02 6.02
C ALA A 165 16.88 -1.59 6.20
N VAL A 166 16.51 -1.23 7.43
CA VAL A 166 16.09 0.14 7.76
C VAL A 166 17.19 1.12 7.34
N VAL A 167 16.83 2.12 6.54
CA VAL A 167 17.71 3.21 6.13
C VAL A 167 17.57 4.33 7.16
N PRO A 168 18.64 4.70 7.90
CA PRO A 168 18.59 5.79 8.86
C PRO A 168 18.28 7.12 8.19
N VAL A 169 17.40 7.91 8.80
CA VAL A 169 17.03 9.25 8.32
C VAL A 169 17.20 10.28 9.44
N PRO A 170 17.39 11.57 9.10
CA PRO A 170 17.37 12.65 10.08
C PRO A 170 16.08 12.64 10.93
N ALA A 171 16.17 13.05 12.19
CA ALA A 171 15.02 13.08 13.09
C ALA A 171 13.94 14.09 12.64
N ASP A 172 14.34 15.12 11.90
CA ASP A 172 13.51 16.15 11.29
C ASP A 172 13.08 15.81 9.84
N ALA A 173 13.37 14.60 9.37
CA ALA A 173 12.93 14.14 8.07
C ALA A 173 11.39 14.14 7.98
N THR A 174 10.88 14.38 6.76
CA THR A 174 9.44 14.38 6.51
C THR A 174 8.81 13.02 6.85
N PRO A 175 7.51 12.97 7.16
CA PRO A 175 6.84 11.73 7.52
C PRO A 175 7.03 10.59 6.52
N TYR A 176 6.96 10.89 5.22
CA TYR A 176 7.20 9.89 4.18
C TYR A 176 8.64 9.43 4.11
N VAL A 177 9.64 10.32 4.28
CA VAL A 177 11.05 9.91 4.32
C VAL A 177 11.30 8.97 5.49
N ARG A 178 10.67 9.23 6.66
CA ARG A 178 10.74 8.33 7.82
C ARG A 178 10.09 6.97 7.55
N LEU A 179 8.91 6.96 6.93
CA LEU A 179 8.24 5.73 6.53
C LEU A 179 9.05 4.95 5.50
N ALA A 180 9.48 5.60 4.42
CA ALA A 180 10.28 5.02 3.35
C ALA A 180 11.61 4.44 3.88
N GLY A 181 12.32 5.19 4.72
CA GLY A 181 13.54 4.70 5.38
C GLY A 181 13.28 3.46 6.24
N TRP A 182 12.18 3.42 7.00
CA TRP A 182 11.77 2.23 7.77
C TRP A 182 11.45 1.02 6.89
N MET A 183 10.90 1.26 5.70
CA MET A 183 10.57 0.24 4.71
C MET A 183 11.80 -0.20 3.88
N GLY A 184 12.97 0.37 4.16
CA GLY A 184 14.24 0.02 3.51
C GLY A 184 14.44 0.67 2.14
N ARG A 185 13.70 1.73 1.84
CA ARG A 185 13.86 2.51 0.62
C ARG A 185 15.06 3.44 0.75
N ARG A 186 15.72 3.70 -0.38
CA ARG A 186 16.71 4.78 -0.46
C ARG A 186 15.97 6.11 -0.50
N VAL A 187 16.36 7.04 0.35
CA VAL A 187 15.73 8.36 0.57
C VAL A 187 16.75 9.48 0.47
#